data_AF-A0A1H5BA12-F1
#
_entry.id   AF-A0A1H5BA12-F1
#
_cell.length_a   1.000
_cell.length_b   1.000
_cell.length_c   1.000
_cell.angle_alpha   90.00
_cell.angle_beta   90.00
_cell.angle_gamma   90.00
#
_symmetry.space_group_name_H-M   'P 1'
#
loop_
_entity.id
_entity.type
_entity.pdbx_description
1 polymer ?
#
loop_
_entity_poly.entity_id
_entity_poly.type
_entity_poly.pdbx_seq_one_letter_code
_entity_poly.pdbx_strand_id
1 'polypeptide(L)'
;MTSRQATTTLWRPTGPKELDLVRELNWRAWPPRLPEQPIFYPVLNEDYAVRIARDWNVKHDGAGFVTRFEVESEYLRRYPVQQAGGQTIFELWVPAEKLDDFNAHIVGEIQVIHEFR
;
A
#
# COMPACT_ATOMS: atom_id res chain seq x y z
N MET A 1 -25.56 2.35 -17.40
CA MET A 1 -24.41 1.43 -17.50
C MET A 1 -23.24 2.13 -16.83
N THR A 2 -22.94 1.79 -15.58
CA THR A 2 -21.73 2.28 -14.91
C THR A 2 -20.53 1.61 -15.58
N SER A 3 -19.79 2.36 -16.38
CA SER A 3 -18.46 1.96 -16.83
C SER A 3 -17.65 1.57 -15.60
N ARG A 4 -17.16 0.33 -15.56
CA ARG A 4 -16.24 -0.12 -14.52
C ARG A 4 -15.00 0.77 -14.64
N GLN A 5 -14.80 1.65 -13.67
CA GLN A 5 -13.61 2.49 -13.57
C GLN A 5 -12.38 1.56 -13.68
N ALA A 6 -11.41 1.91 -14.53
CA ALA A 6 -10.17 1.16 -14.61
C ALA A 6 -9.41 1.31 -13.28
N THR A 7 -8.97 0.20 -12.71
CA THR A 7 -8.19 0.20 -11.47
C THR A 7 -6.79 -0.32 -11.71
N THR A 8 -5.89 0.11 -10.85
CA THR A 8 -4.53 -0.40 -10.76
C THR A 8 -4.37 -1.09 -9.42
N THR A 9 -3.89 -2.33 -9.48
CA THR A 9 -3.50 -3.10 -8.30
C THR A 9 -2.22 -2.52 -7.71
N LEU A 10 -2.24 -2.26 -6.41
CA LEU A 10 -1.11 -1.85 -5.62
C LEU A 10 -0.91 -2.82 -4.46
N TRP A 11 0.33 -2.91 -3.99
CA TRP A 11 0.69 -3.72 -2.84
C TRP A 11 1.34 -2.86 -1.77
N ARG A 12 1.18 -3.28 -0.51
CA ARG A 12 1.91 -2.68 0.60
C ARG A 12 2.35 -3.74 1.59
N PRO A 13 3.66 -3.90 1.83
CA PRO A 13 4.15 -4.69 2.95
C PRO A 13 3.87 -3.93 4.24
N THR A 14 3.39 -4.63 5.26
CA THR A 14 3.01 -4.03 6.55
C THR A 14 3.35 -4.95 7.71
N GLY A 15 3.57 -4.36 8.88
CA GLY A 15 3.72 -5.07 10.14
C GLY A 15 2.36 -5.25 10.85
N PRO A 16 2.31 -6.04 11.94
CA PRO A 16 1.07 -6.34 12.66
C PRO A 16 0.34 -5.07 13.17
N LYS A 17 1.09 -4.08 13.68
CA LYS A 17 0.51 -2.85 14.25
C LYS A 17 -0.23 -2.00 13.21
N GLU A 18 0.37 -1.80 12.03
CA GLU A 18 -0.28 -1.03 10.96
C GLU A 18 -1.45 -1.82 10.36
N LEU A 19 -1.35 -3.15 10.27
CA LEU A 19 -2.45 -4.01 9.84
C LEU A 19 -3.68 -3.93 10.77
N ASP A 20 -3.46 -3.85 12.09
CA ASP A 20 -4.56 -3.69 13.05
C ASP A 20 -5.30 -2.35 12.85
N LEU A 21 -4.57 -1.27 12.56
CA LEU A 21 -5.18 0.03 12.23
C LEU A 21 -6.00 -0.03 10.94
N VAL A 22 -5.53 -0.75 9.92
CA VAL A 22 -6.31 -0.98 8.68
C VAL A 22 -7.59 -1.75 8.97
N ARG A 23 -7.53 -2.73 9.89
CA ARG A 23 -8.71 -3.50 10.34
C ARG A 23 -9.71 -2.61 11.09
N GLU A 24 -9.25 -1.69 11.94
CA GLU A 24 -10.11 -0.69 12.61
C GLU A 24 -10.80 0.24 11.61
N LEU A 25 -10.15 0.51 10.48
CA LEU A 25 -10.71 1.27 9.34
C LEU A 25 -11.53 0.40 8.37
N ASN A 26 -12.01 -0.76 8.83
CA ASN A 26 -12.83 -1.69 8.06
C ASN A 26 -12.20 -2.12 6.72
N TRP A 27 -10.87 -2.19 6.64
CA TRP A 27 -10.14 -2.58 5.43
C TRP A 27 -10.35 -1.65 4.23
N ARG A 28 -10.78 -0.40 4.46
CA ARG A 28 -11.08 0.53 3.36
C ARG A 28 -10.15 1.73 3.27
N ALA A 29 -9.25 1.87 4.23
CA ALA A 29 -8.34 2.99 4.31
C ALA A 29 -7.03 2.61 4.99
N TRP A 30 -5.97 3.31 4.61
CA TRP A 30 -4.71 3.34 5.32
C TRP A 30 -4.76 4.39 6.43
N PRO A 31 -4.22 4.12 7.63
CA PRO A 31 -4.21 5.08 8.72
C PRO A 31 -3.33 6.30 8.37
N PRO A 32 -3.64 7.49 8.92
CA PRO A 32 -2.81 8.68 8.77
C PRO A 32 -1.33 8.39 9.10
N ARG A 33 -0.43 8.98 8.30
CA ARG A 33 1.02 8.87 8.56
C ARG A 33 1.39 9.69 9.78
N LEU A 34 2.43 9.26 10.50
CA LEU A 34 3.02 10.07 11.56
C LEU A 34 3.71 11.32 10.96
N PRO A 35 3.83 12.43 11.70
CA PRO A 35 4.46 13.66 11.20
C PRO A 35 5.87 13.46 10.61
N GLU A 36 6.63 12.50 11.15
CA GLU A 36 7.96 12.14 10.68
C GLU A 36 7.97 11.26 9.41
N GLN A 37 6.79 10.85 8.92
CA GLN A 37 6.61 10.01 7.74
C GLN A 37 5.95 10.84 6.62
N PRO A 38 6.73 11.61 5.84
CA PRO A 38 6.18 12.60 4.91
C PRO A 38 5.45 11.99 3.72
N ILE A 39 5.64 10.69 3.47
CA ILE A 39 5.04 9.99 2.34
C ILE A 39 4.41 8.66 2.75
N PHE A 40 3.34 8.31 2.05
CA PHE A 40 2.78 6.97 1.93
C PHE A 40 3.24 6.38 0.60
N TYR A 41 3.78 5.16 0.64
CA TYR A 41 4.41 4.54 -0.52
C TYR A 41 3.92 3.11 -0.73
N PRO A 42 2.92 2.90 -1.58
CA PRO A 42 2.58 1.57 -2.07
C PRO A 42 3.48 1.19 -3.25
N VAL A 43 3.68 -0.11 -3.45
CA VAL A 43 4.52 -0.66 -4.50
C VAL A 43 3.66 -1.22 -5.64
N LEU A 44 4.22 -1.26 -6.85
CA LEU A 44 3.57 -1.80 -8.05
C LEU A 44 3.93 -3.25 -8.34
N ASN A 45 4.67 -3.92 -7.45
CA ASN A 45 5.15 -5.27 -7.65
C ASN A 45 4.95 -6.13 -6.38
N GLU A 46 4.22 -7.23 -6.53
CA GLU A 46 3.92 -8.17 -5.44
C GLU A 46 5.18 -8.84 -4.88
N ASP A 47 6.06 -9.36 -5.75
CA ASP A 47 7.29 -10.04 -5.33
C ASP A 47 8.19 -9.11 -4.50
N TYR A 48 8.19 -7.82 -4.85
CA TYR A 48 8.91 -6.82 -4.09
C TYR A 48 8.29 -6.59 -2.71
N ALA A 49 6.96 -6.48 -2.62
CA ALA A 49 6.27 -6.40 -1.33
C ALA A 49 6.54 -7.65 -0.45
N VAL A 50 6.50 -8.84 -1.05
CA VAL A 50 6.82 -10.11 -0.39
C VAL A 50 8.24 -10.10 0.18
N ARG A 51 9.22 -9.65 -0.60
CA ARG A 51 10.61 -9.55 -0.13
C ARG A 51 10.74 -8.62 1.07
N ILE A 52 10.10 -7.44 1.05
CA ILE A 52 10.12 -6.53 2.20
C ILE A 52 9.47 -7.18 3.43
N ALA A 53 8.26 -7.72 3.27
CA ALA A 53 7.52 -8.31 4.39
C ALA A 53 8.29 -9.48 5.03
N ARG A 54 8.85 -10.38 4.23
CA ARG A 54 9.59 -11.55 4.70
C ARG A 54 10.98 -11.19 5.24
N ASP A 55 11.75 -10.39 4.52
CA ASP A 55 13.18 -10.21 4.81
C ASP A 55 13.44 -9.07 5.81
N TRP A 56 12.48 -8.14 5.96
CA TRP A 56 12.55 -6.99 6.88
C TRP A 56 11.50 -7.05 7.98
N ASN A 57 10.20 -7.04 7.66
CA ASN A 57 9.14 -6.89 8.67
C ASN A 57 9.14 -8.04 9.69
N VAL A 58 9.33 -9.29 9.25
CA VAL A 58 9.46 -10.43 10.18
C VAL A 58 10.59 -10.20 11.19
N LYS A 59 11.75 -9.69 10.76
CA LYS A 59 12.90 -9.46 11.64
C LYS A 59 12.67 -8.32 12.63
N HIS A 60 11.92 -7.30 12.23
CA HIS A 60 11.72 -6.10 13.04
C HIS A 60 10.50 -6.21 13.96
N ASP A 61 9.40 -6.76 13.45
CA ASP A 61 8.10 -6.75 14.10
C ASP A 61 7.61 -8.16 14.51
N GLY A 62 8.39 -9.21 14.23
CA GLY A 62 8.05 -10.61 14.52
C GLY A 62 7.03 -11.23 13.55
N ALA A 63 6.49 -10.45 12.62
CA ALA A 63 5.62 -10.89 11.54
C ALA A 63 5.64 -9.87 10.39
N GLY A 64 5.37 -10.34 9.18
CA GLY A 64 5.24 -9.48 8.00
C GLY A 64 4.04 -9.88 7.17
N PHE A 65 3.32 -8.89 6.63
CA PHE A 65 2.14 -9.11 5.81
C PHE A 65 2.27 -8.38 4.49
N VAL A 66 1.70 -8.95 3.43
CA VAL A 66 1.53 -8.26 2.16
C VAL A 66 0.04 -8.01 1.96
N THR A 67 -0.30 -6.74 1.77
CA THR A 67 -1.64 -6.34 1.37
C THR A 67 -1.71 -6.05 -0.11
N ARG A 68 -2.89 -6.25 -0.70
CA ARG A 68 -3.26 -5.91 -2.08
C ARG A 68 -4.53 -5.08 -2.05
N PHE A 69 -4.57 -4.03 -2.85
CA PHE A 69 -5.75 -3.18 -2.99
C PHE A 69 -5.80 -2.53 -4.37
N GLU A 70 -7.00 -2.12 -4.78
CA GLU A 70 -7.26 -1.50 -6.07
C GLU A 70 -7.50 0.00 -5.88
N VAL A 71 -6.91 0.82 -6.75
CA VAL A 71 -7.14 2.27 -6.78
C VAL A 71 -7.48 2.69 -8.19
N GLU A 72 -8.33 3.70 -8.34
CA GLU A 72 -8.69 4.26 -9.65
C GLU A 72 -7.43 4.68 -10.44
N SER A 73 -7.23 4.09 -11.62
CA SER A 73 -6.02 4.31 -12.43
C SER A 73 -5.88 5.76 -12.88
N GLU A 74 -7.00 6.46 -13.11
CA GLU A 74 -7.00 7.87 -13.51
C GLU A 74 -6.46 8.75 -12.37
N TYR A 75 -6.87 8.49 -11.14
CA TYR A 75 -6.36 9.19 -9.96
C TYR A 75 -4.86 8.96 -9.77
N LEU A 76 -4.39 7.72 -9.93
CA LEU A 76 -2.97 7.39 -9.74
C LEU A 76 -2.02 8.08 -10.72
N ARG A 77 -2.49 8.53 -11.90
CA ARG A 77 -1.66 9.27 -12.88
C ARG A 77 -1.03 10.54 -12.33
N ARG A 78 -1.54 11.05 -11.20
CA ARG A 78 -1.00 12.21 -10.49
C ARG A 78 0.32 11.91 -9.77
N TYR A 79 0.60 10.64 -9.49
CA TYR A 79 1.79 10.19 -8.80
C TYR A 79 2.76 9.54 -9.79
N PRO A 80 3.89 10.17 -10.12
CA PRO A 80 4.89 9.55 -10.98
C PRO A 80 5.46 8.30 -10.29
N VAL A 81 5.56 7.20 -11.04
CA VAL A 81 6.21 5.98 -10.58
C VAL A 81 7.68 6.28 -10.29
N GLN A 82 8.08 6.02 -9.06
CA GLN A 82 9.45 6.16 -8.59
C GLN A 82 10.15 4.80 -8.66
N GLN A 83 11.40 4.82 -9.10
CA GLN A 83 12.25 3.65 -9.07
C GLN A 83 13.18 3.72 -7.84
N ALA A 84 12.75 3.14 -6.71
CA ALA A 84 13.44 3.28 -5.42
C ALA A 84 14.47 2.15 -5.23
N GLY A 85 15.66 2.30 -5.80
CA GLY A 85 16.74 1.30 -5.71
C GLY A 85 16.52 0.10 -6.63
N GLY A 86 17.60 -0.53 -7.13
CA GLY A 86 17.50 -1.65 -8.08
C GLY A 86 16.68 -1.34 -9.35
N GLN A 87 16.53 -2.31 -10.26
CA GLN A 87 15.78 -2.13 -11.52
C GLN A 87 14.29 -2.50 -11.42
N THR A 88 13.86 -3.12 -10.32
CA THR A 88 12.53 -3.73 -10.18
C THR A 88 11.69 -3.14 -9.06
N ILE A 89 12.21 -2.12 -8.36
CA ILE A 89 11.51 -1.48 -7.25
C ILE A 89 10.74 -0.30 -7.80
N PHE A 90 9.45 -0.50 -8.03
CA PHE A 90 8.54 0.56 -8.49
C PHE A 90 7.55 0.89 -7.38
N GLU A 91 7.51 2.17 -7.02
CA GLU A 91 6.69 2.70 -5.94
C GLU A 91 5.96 3.96 -6.38
N LEU A 92 4.85 4.27 -5.72
CA LEU A 92 4.24 5.59 -5.78
C LEU A 92 4.62 6.36 -4.52
N TRP A 93 4.90 7.66 -4.64
CA TRP A 93 5.10 8.51 -3.47
C TRP A 93 3.89 9.45 -3.33
N VAL A 94 3.00 9.11 -2.40
CA VAL A 94 1.82 9.88 -2.06
C VAL A 94 2.15 10.74 -0.85
N PRO A 95 2.05 12.08 -0.90
CA PRO A 95 2.27 12.92 0.26
C PRO A 95 1.33 12.53 1.41
N ALA A 96 1.81 12.57 2.64
CA ALA A 96 1.02 12.20 3.82
C ALA A 96 -0.29 12.99 3.92
N GLU A 97 -0.28 14.28 3.57
CA GLU A 97 -1.46 15.15 3.54
C GLU A 97 -2.48 14.79 2.45
N LYS A 98 -2.12 13.93 1.50
CA LYS A 98 -2.99 13.40 0.44
C LYS A 98 -3.49 11.99 0.73
N LEU A 99 -3.14 11.39 1.86
CA LEU A 99 -3.54 10.01 2.15
C LEU A 99 -5.05 9.86 2.32
N ASP A 100 -5.74 10.85 2.88
CA ASP A 100 -7.20 10.82 2.99
C ASP A 100 -7.88 10.87 1.62
N ASP A 101 -7.38 11.71 0.70
CA ASP A 101 -7.82 11.77 -0.70
C ASP A 101 -7.54 10.43 -1.40
N PHE A 102 -6.35 9.86 -1.19
CA PHE A 102 -5.97 8.57 -1.73
C PHE A 102 -6.91 7.45 -1.25
N ASN A 103 -7.25 7.42 0.03
CA ASN A 103 -8.16 6.44 0.60
C ASN A 103 -9.56 6.51 -0.03
N ALA A 104 -10.04 7.71 -0.39
CA ALA A 104 -11.32 7.88 -1.06
C ALA A 104 -11.37 7.26 -2.47
N HIS A 105 -10.21 7.05 -3.11
CA HIS A 105 -10.07 6.43 -4.42
C HIS A 105 -9.76 4.92 -4.36
N ILE A 106 -9.67 4.32 -3.17
CA ILE A 106 -9.57 2.86 -3.02
C ILE A 106 -10.90 2.22 -3.43
N VAL A 107 -10.82 1.23 -4.31
CA VAL A 107 -11.98 0.49 -4.81
C VAL A 107 -12.05 -0.87 -4.11
N GLY A 108 -13.10 -1.07 -3.32
CA GLY A 108 -13.29 -2.30 -2.56
C GLY A 108 -12.53 -2.29 -1.24
N GLU A 109 -11.88 -3.41 -0.91
CA GLU A 109 -11.21 -3.62 0.38
C GLU A 109 -9.73 -3.95 0.16
N ILE A 110 -8.92 -3.55 1.14
CA ILE A 110 -7.53 -3.95 1.30
C ILE A 110 -7.51 -5.39 1.77
N GLN A 111 -6.82 -6.25 1.02
CA GLN A 111 -6.78 -7.69 1.29
C GLN A 111 -5.38 -8.11 1.71
N VAL A 112 -5.25 -8.88 2.79
CA VAL A 112 -4.00 -9.61 3.07
C VAL A 112 -3.90 -10.77 2.08
N ILE A 113 -2.80 -10.84 1.35
CA ILE A 113 -2.54 -11.91 0.37
C ILE A 113 -1.35 -12.80 0.75
N HIS A 114 -0.45 -12.30 1.61
CA HIS A 114 0.64 -13.10 2.19
C HIS A 114 0.84 -12.77 3.67
N GLU A 115 1.23 -13.78 4.44
CA GLU A 115 1.61 -13.67 5.85
C GLU A 115 2.92 -14.44 6.06
N PHE A 116 3.84 -13.82 6.81
CA PHE A 116 5.15 -14.36 7.17
C PHE A 116 5.36 -14.26 8.68
N ARG A 117 6.02 -15.26 9.26
CA ARG A 117 6.36 -15.37 10.69
C ARG A 117 7.78 -15.88 10.84
#